data_AF-A0A7Y5J564-F1
#
_entry.id   AF-A0A7Y5J564-F1
#
_cell.length_a   1.000
_cell.length_b   1.000
_cell.length_c   1.000
_cell.angle_alpha   90.00
_cell.angle_beta   90.00
_cell.angle_gamma   90.00
#
_symmetry.space_group_name_H-M   'P 1'
#
loop_
_entity.id
_entity.type
_entity.pdbx_description
1 polymer ?
#
loop_
_entity_poly.entity_id
_entity_poly.type
_entity_poly.pdbx_seq_one_letter_code
_entity_poly.pdbx_strand_id
1 'polypeptide(L)' 'MSQFLAASELVLNADGSVYHCNLLPQNLGDTIFLVGDPGRVPTVSGFFDQIDFKTQKREIVTHTGTKNGKKVT' A
#
# COMPACT_ATOMS: atom_id res chain seq x y z
N MET A 1 -14.68 -9.55 -18.16
CA MET A 1 -13.95 -10.74 -17.66
C MET A 1 -12.75 -10.24 -16.89
N SER A 2 -12.52 -10.75 -15.68
CA SER A 2 -11.25 -10.54 -14.97
C SER A 2 -10.18 -11.37 -15.67
N GLN A 3 -9.30 -10.70 -16.42
CA GLN A 3 -8.15 -11.35 -17.01
C GLN A 3 -7.18 -11.70 -15.87
N PHE A 4 -7.07 -12.99 -15.57
CA PHE A 4 -6.07 -13.49 -14.63
C PHE A 4 -4.71 -13.42 -15.32
N LEU A 5 -3.81 -12.60 -14.77
CA LEU A 5 -2.42 -12.53 -15.19
C LEU A 5 -1.72 -13.86 -14.84
N ALA A 6 -0.79 -14.30 -15.68
CA ALA A 6 0.01 -15.48 -15.38
C ALA A 6 0.84 -15.25 -14.11
N ALA A 7 1.22 -16.32 -13.41
CA ALA A 7 2.04 -16.21 -12.20
C ALA A 7 3.41 -15.54 -12.44
N SER A 8 3.92 -15.60 -13.68
CA SER A 8 5.12 -14.89 -14.12
C SER A 8 4.88 -13.39 -14.36
N GLU A 9 3.64 -12.96 -14.58
CA GLU A 9 3.26 -11.56 -14.84
C GLU A 9 2.85 -10.84 -13.54
N LEU A 10 2.17 -11.54 -12.63
CA LEU A 10 1.80 -11.04 -11.31
C LEU A 10 2.16 -12.06 -10.23
N VAL A 11 3.32 -11.84 -9.62
CA VAL A 11 3.79 -12.70 -8.51
C VAL A 11 3.05 -12.32 -7.23
N LEU A 12 2.29 -13.28 -6.70
CA LEU A 12 1.53 -13.13 -5.46
C LEU A 12 2.13 -14.01 -4.35
N ASN A 13 2.00 -13.57 -3.11
CA ASN A 13 2.24 -14.39 -1.93
C ASN A 13 1.08 -15.39 -1.75
N ALA A 14 1.25 -16.37 -0.84
CA ALA A 14 0.23 -17.37 -0.54
C ALA A 14 -1.09 -16.77 -0.02
N ASP A 15 -1.05 -15.59 0.60
CA ASP A 15 -2.24 -14.85 1.08
C ASP A 15 -2.90 -14.00 -0.02
N GLY A 16 -2.40 -14.03 -1.25
CA GLY A 16 -2.88 -13.24 -2.38
C GLY A 16 -2.36 -11.80 -2.44
N SER A 17 -1.50 -11.38 -1.50
CA SER A 17 -0.89 -10.05 -1.55
C SER A 17 0.20 -9.97 -2.62
N VAL A 18 0.42 -8.78 -3.19
CA VAL A 18 1.48 -8.58 -4.19
C VAL A 18 2.84 -8.83 -3.57
N TYR A 19 3.66 -9.67 -4.22
CA TYR A 19 4.91 -10.18 -3.63
C TYR A 19 5.84 -9.07 -3.13
N HIS A 20 6.04 -7.98 -3.88
CA HIS A 20 7.02 -6.97 -3.50
C HIS A 20 6.53 -6.08 -2.34
N CYS A 21 5.25 -5.69 -2.38
CA CYS A 21 4.70 -4.70 -1.45
C CYS A 21 4.01 -5.32 -0.22
N ASN A 22 3.64 -6.61 -0.28
CA ASN A 22 2.83 -7.28 0.74
C ASN A 22 1.47 -6.60 0.99
N LEU A 23 0.86 -6.12 -0.10
CA LEU A 23 -0.42 -5.40 -0.07
C LEU A 23 -1.52 -6.23 -0.73
N LEU A 24 -2.68 -6.23 -0.10
CA LEU A 24 -3.96 -6.65 -0.67
C LEU A 24 -4.71 -5.41 -1.21
N PRO A 25 -5.65 -5.57 -2.15
CA PRO A 25 -6.42 -4.45 -2.69
C PRO A 25 -7.08 -3.57 -1.62
N GLN A 26 -7.63 -4.17 -0.56
CA GLN A 26 -8.25 -3.43 0.54
C GLN A 26 -7.26 -2.60 1.38
N ASN A 27 -5.95 -2.84 1.26
CA ASN A 27 -4.92 -2.05 1.94
C ASN A 27 -4.60 -0.75 1.22
N LEU A 28 -5.16 -0.50 0.03
CA LEU A 28 -4.89 0.71 -0.75
C LEU A 28 -6.07 1.69 -0.72
N GLY A 29 -5.75 2.98 -0.71
CA GLY A 29 -6.64 4.06 -1.08
C GLY A 29 -6.52 4.41 -2.56
N ASP A 30 -7.47 5.20 -3.07
CA ASP A 30 -7.48 5.58 -4.49
C ASP A 30 -6.41 6.63 -4.83
N THR A 31 -5.95 7.36 -3.82
CA THR A 31 -4.85 8.35 -3.95
C THR A 31 -3.61 7.82 -3.26
N ILE A 32 -2.49 7.75 -3.98
CA ILE A 32 -1.22 7.21 -3.51
C ILE A 32 -0.15 8.31 -3.51
N PHE A 33 0.50 8.52 -2.37
CA PHE A 33 1.64 9.41 -2.21
C PHE A 33 2.94 8.60 -2.25
N LEU A 34 3.71 8.73 -3.33
CA LEU A 34 5.02 8.11 -3.43
C LEU A 34 6.09 9.00 -2.81
N VAL A 35 6.94 8.40 -1.99
CA VAL A 35 8.13 9.03 -1.40
C VAL A 35 9.37 8.20 -1.75
N GLY A 36 10.50 8.87 -1.92
CA GLY A 36 11.75 8.18 -2.28
C GLY A 36 12.44 7.46 -1.12
N ASP A 37 12.26 7.95 0.11
CA ASP A 37 12.91 7.41 1.31
C ASP A 37 11.85 6.70 2.19
N PRO A 38 12.04 5.42 2.58
CA PRO A 38 11.12 4.70 3.46
C PRO A 38 10.88 5.42 4.80
N GLY A 39 11.90 6.10 5.33
CA GLY A 39 11.81 6.90 6.55
C GLY A 39 10.90 8.13 6.41
N ARG A 40 10.55 8.54 5.18
CA ARG A 40 9.64 9.67 4.93
C ARG A 40 8.15 9.29 4.98
N VAL A 41 7.83 8.00 4.90
CA VAL A 41 6.45 7.48 5.02
C VAL A 41 5.77 7.92 6.33
N PRO A 42 6.36 7.72 7.52
CA PRO A 42 5.74 8.19 8.77
C PRO A 42 5.55 9.72 8.78
N THR A 43 6.51 10.50 8.26
CA THR A 43 6.40 11.96 8.19
C THR A 43 5.23 12.42 7.34
N VAL A 44 5.02 11.83 6.16
CA VAL A 44 3.88 12.17 5.28
C VAL A 44 2.56 11.70 5.88
N SER A 45 2.50 10.45 6.34
CA SER A 45 1.29 9.89 6.94
C SER A 45 0.87 10.57 8.25
N GLY A 46 1.79 11.28 8.91
CA GLY A 46 1.49 12.10 10.09
C GLY A 46 0.56 13.28 9.80
N PHE A 47 0.38 13.63 8.52
CA PHE A 47 -0.62 14.61 8.10
C PHE A 47 -1.99 13.99 7.82
N PHE A 48 -2.14 12.66 7.83
CA PHE A 48 -3.43 12.00 7.67
C PHE A 48 -4.30 12.25 8.91
N ASP A 49 -5.60 12.25 8.74
CA ASP A 49 -6.53 12.44 9.85
C ASP A 49 -6.57 11.18 10.73
N GLN A 50 -6.41 10.01 10.11
CA GLN A 50 -6.30 8.71 10.77
C GLN A 50 -5.43 7.76 9.93
N ILE A 51 -4.69 6.85 10.58
CA ILE A 51 -4.00 5.73 9.92
C ILE A 51 -4.71 4.43 10.29
N ASP A 52 -5.17 3.69 9.29
CA ASP A 52 -5.96 2.46 9.43
C ASP A 52 -5.12 1.20 9.24
N PHE A 53 -4.04 1.30 8.46
CA PHE A 53 -3.19 0.18 8.10
C PHE A 53 -1.73 0.61 7.97
N LYS A 54 -0.81 -0.26 8.42
CA LYS A 54 0.63 -0.12 8.24
C LYS A 54 1.23 -1.47 7.91
N THR A 55 2.18 -1.50 6.98
CA THR A 55 2.98 -2.68 6.70
C THR A 55 4.38 -2.29 6.24
N GLN A 56 5.31 -3.22 6.35
CA GLN A 56 6.66 -3.09 5.83
C GLN A 56 7.13 -4.42 5.24
N LYS A 57 7.66 -4.37 4.02
CA LYS A 57 8.39 -5.48 3.40
C LYS A 57 9.72 -4.97 2.86
N ARG A 58 10.81 -5.28 3.56
CA ARG A 58 12.15 -4.76 3.28
C ARG A 58 12.12 -3.22 3.28
N GLU A 59 12.48 -2.61 2.15
CA GLU A 59 12.51 -1.16 1.94
C GLU A 59 11.13 -0.57 1.58
N ILE A 60 10.11 -1.39 1.34
CA ILE A 60 8.76 -0.90 1.03
C ILE A 60 7.97 -0.74 2.32
N VAL A 61 7.81 0.50 2.77
CA VAL A 61 6.95 0.89 3.90
C VAL A 61 5.66 1.47 3.34
N THR A 62 4.50 1.02 3.83
CA THR A 62 3.20 1.51 3.37
C THR A 62 2.33 1.83 4.57
N HIS A 63 1.84 3.06 4.63
CA HIS A 63 0.77 3.46 5.54
C HIS A 63 -0.49 3.71 4.69
N THR A 64 -1.66 3.46 5.25
CA THR A 64 -2.93 3.81 4.61
C THR A 64 -3.88 4.31 5.66
N GLY A 65 -4.66 5.30 5.30
CA GLY A 65 -5.49 6.03 6.24
C GLY A 65 -6.52 6.89 5.52
N THR A 66 -6.99 7.90 6.23
CA THR A 66 -7.99 8.84 5.74
C THR A 66 -7.45 10.26 5.79
N LYS A 67 -7.68 11.03 4.73
CA LYS A 67 -7.44 12.48 4.67
C LYS A 67 -8.62 13.20 4.05
N ASN A 68 -9.19 14.17 4.76
CA ASN A 68 -10.37 14.94 4.38
C ASN A 68 -11.54 14.03 3.93
N GLY A 69 -11.77 12.95 4.68
CA GLY A 69 -12.82 11.96 4.38
C GLY A 69 -12.53 11.04 3.18
N LYS A 70 -11.33 11.09 2.59
CA LYS A 70 -10.92 10.23 1.48
C LYS A 70 -9.88 9.23 1.95
N LYS A 71 -10.00 7.97 1.50
CA LYS A 71 -8.99 6.93 1.76
C LYS A 71 -7.75 7.21 0.91
N VAL A 72 -6.59 7.27 1.56
CA VAL A 72 -5.30 7.57 0.94
C VAL A 72 -4.22 6.59 1.41
N THR A 73 -3.23 6.35 0.56
CA THR A 73 -2.05 5.53 0.85
C THR A 73 -0.79 6.38 0.76
#